data_AF-A0AAW2SPX3-F1
#
_entry.id   AF-A0AAW2SPX3-F1
#
_cell.length_a   1.000
_cell.length_b   1.000
_cell.length_c   1.000
_cell.angle_alpha   90.00
_cell.angle_beta   90.00
_cell.angle_gamma   90.00
#
_symmetry.space_group_name_H-M   'P 1'
#
loop_
_entity.id
_entity.type
_entity.pdbx_description
1 polymer ?
#
loop_
_entity_poly.entity_id
_entity_poly.type
_entity_poly.pdbx_seq_one_letter_code
_entity_poly.pdbx_strand_id
1 'polypeptide(L)'
;MKHPSGSSSAALSAWWPRLFVNRADFICAEYIGYFEHREWMEKIGAGEIERVASQHSVAGFLVHAVASKMGKPSSEEPLHLIPSARLTVNLSPGRRRDAHGIKQWWGSDLLLESNVYKYM
;
A
#
# COMPACT_ATOMS: atom_id res chain seq x y z
N MET A 1 22.12 27.18 0.35
CA MET A 1 20.99 26.91 1.26
C MET A 1 20.65 25.42 1.14
N LYS A 2 20.82 24.65 2.21
CA LYS A 2 20.46 23.22 2.23
C LYS A 2 18.97 23.13 2.55
N HIS A 3 18.17 22.59 1.65
CA HIS A 3 16.82 22.15 2.01
C HIS A 3 16.96 21.02 3.04
N PRO A 4 16.22 21.05 4.17
CA PRO A 4 16.14 19.88 5.03
C PRO A 4 15.41 18.81 4.23
N SER A 5 16.13 17.75 3.84
CA SER A 5 15.57 16.58 3.18
C SER A 5 14.75 15.77 4.18
N GLY A 6 13.60 16.29 4.60
CA GLY A 6 12.55 15.41 5.11
C GLY A 6 12.14 14.48 3.98
N SER A 7 12.06 13.17 4.24
CA SER A 7 11.56 12.23 3.24
C SER A 7 10.17 12.67 2.77
N SER A 8 9.86 12.47 1.49
CA SER A 8 8.54 12.79 0.91
C SER A 8 7.39 12.19 1.74
N SER A 9 7.61 11.00 2.31
CA SER A 9 6.70 10.31 3.24
C SER A 9 6.47 11.08 4.55
N ALA A 10 7.49 11.69 5.14
CA ALA A 10 7.31 12.52 6.33
C ALA A 10 6.47 13.77 6.03
N ALA A 11 6.66 14.37 4.85
CA ALA A 11 5.88 15.52 4.40
C ALA A 11 4.40 15.19 4.13
N LEU A 12 4.11 13.96 3.68
CA LEU A 12 2.75 13.48 3.40
C LEU A 12 2.10 12.74 4.59
N SER A 13 2.80 12.57 5.71
CA SER A 13 2.31 11.82 6.88
C SER A 13 0.97 12.31 7.42
N ALA A 14 0.79 13.64 7.43
CA ALA A 14 -0.44 14.31 7.86
C ALA A 14 -1.59 14.18 6.85
N TRP A 15 -1.29 13.87 5.58
CA TRP A 15 -2.31 13.65 4.58
C TRP A 15 -2.91 12.26 4.74
N TRP A 16 -4.21 12.22 5.00
CA TRP A 16 -4.91 10.97 5.30
C TRP A 16 -6.11 10.76 4.36
N PRO A 17 -5.86 10.38 3.09
CA PRO A 17 -6.91 10.16 2.11
C PRO A 17 -7.81 8.97 2.48
N ARG A 18 -9.07 9.05 2.07
CA ARG A 18 -10.01 7.92 2.05
C ARG A 18 -9.87 7.22 0.72
N LEU A 19 -9.32 6.01 0.75
CA LEU A 19 -9.12 5.18 -0.43
C LEU A 19 -10.19 4.09 -0.43
N PHE A 20 -11.03 4.09 -1.45
CA PHE A 20 -11.86 2.93 -1.75
C PHE A 20 -11.08 2.07 -2.74
N VAL A 21 -10.97 0.78 -2.49
CA VAL A 21 -10.15 -0.14 -3.30
C VAL A 21 -10.87 -1.47 -3.50
N ASN A 22 -10.58 -2.16 -4.60
CA ASN A 22 -11.15 -3.46 -4.89
C ASN A 22 -10.06 -4.52 -5.06
N ARG A 23 -10.16 -5.66 -4.36
CA ARG A 23 -9.15 -6.74 -4.42
C ARG A 23 -9.04 -7.38 -5.81
N ALA A 24 -10.08 -7.28 -6.65
CA ALA A 24 -10.08 -7.79 -8.02
C ALA A 24 -9.40 -6.85 -9.03
N ASP A 25 -9.21 -5.57 -8.68
CA ASP A 25 -8.47 -4.58 -9.46
C ASP A 25 -6.97 -4.68 -9.14
N PHE A 26 -6.11 -4.76 -10.15
CA PHE A 26 -4.69 -5.05 -9.94
C PHE A 26 -3.93 -3.90 -9.28
N ILE A 27 -4.29 -2.64 -9.57
CA ILE A 27 -3.66 -1.46 -8.97
C ILE A 27 -4.09 -1.38 -7.50
N CYS A 28 -5.38 -1.60 -7.25
CA CYS A 28 -5.92 -1.64 -5.89
C CYS A 28 -5.33 -2.78 -5.06
N ALA A 29 -5.13 -3.96 -5.65
CA ALA A 29 -4.52 -5.10 -4.98
C ALA A 29 -3.09 -4.79 -4.49
N GLU A 30 -2.32 -4.01 -5.26
CA GLU A 30 -1.00 -3.55 -4.80
C GLU A 30 -1.10 -2.63 -3.59
N TYR A 31 -2.05 -1.69 -3.58
CA TYR A 31 -2.30 -0.82 -2.42
C TYR A 31 -2.78 -1.59 -1.19
N ILE A 32 -3.64 -2.60 -1.37
CA ILE A 32 -4.08 -3.46 -0.28
C ILE A 32 -2.86 -4.20 0.30
N GLY A 33 -2.06 -4.84 -0.56
CA GLY A 33 -0.86 -5.55 -0.13
C GLY A 33 0.18 -4.65 0.54
N TYR A 34 0.30 -3.39 0.11
CA TYR A 34 1.16 -2.39 0.76
C TYR A 34 0.82 -2.22 2.23
N PHE A 35 -0.44 -1.90 2.52
CA PHE A 35 -0.87 -1.60 3.87
C PHE A 35 -0.95 -2.87 4.74
N GLU A 36 -1.39 -4.00 4.19
CA GLU A 36 -1.37 -5.31 4.89
C GLU A 36 0.05 -5.71 5.29
N HIS A 37 1.04 -5.53 4.39
CA HIS A 37 2.43 -5.84 4.68
C HIS A 37 2.98 -4.98 5.83
N ARG A 38 2.73 -3.67 5.77
CA ARG A 38 3.21 -2.72 6.77
C ARG A 38 2.65 -3.02 8.17
N GLU A 39 1.35 -3.30 8.26
CA GLU A 39 0.71 -3.70 9.51
C GLU A 39 1.28 -5.02 10.04
N TRP A 40 1.55 -5.99 9.16
CA TRP A 40 2.18 -7.25 9.57
C TRP A 40 3.60 -7.03 10.11
N MET A 41 4.39 -6.16 9.47
CA MET A 41 5.76 -5.83 9.90
C MET A 41 5.79 -5.06 11.22
N GLU A 42 4.87 -4.12 11.41
CA GLU A 42 4.64 -3.45 12.70
C GLU A 42 4.31 -4.50 13.79
N LYS A 43 3.40 -5.45 13.50
CA LYS A 43 2.98 -6.48 14.44
C LYS A 43 4.10 -7.42 14.89
N ILE A 44 5.06 -7.74 14.01
CA ILE A 44 6.20 -8.61 14.35
C ILE A 44 7.39 -7.84 14.95
N GLY A 45 7.25 -6.52 15.18
CA GLY A 45 8.32 -5.68 15.74
C GLY A 45 9.43 -5.32 14.76
N ALA A 46 9.20 -5.53 13.45
CA ALA A 46 10.14 -5.18 12.38
C ALA A 46 9.80 -3.83 11.72
N GLY A 47 8.85 -3.07 12.25
CA GLY A 47 8.34 -1.82 11.65
C GLY A 47 9.42 -0.74 11.44
N GLU A 48 10.40 -0.61 12.33
CA GLU A 48 11.50 0.35 12.13
C GLU A 48 12.46 -0.06 11.00
N ILE A 49 12.70 -1.37 10.82
CA ILE A 49 13.52 -1.94 9.75
C ILE A 49 12.79 -1.81 8.42
N GLU A 50 11.48 -2.06 8.44
CA GLU A 50 10.59 -1.88 7.30
C GLU A 50 10.45 -0.41 6.92
N ARG A 51 10.44 0.56 7.84
CA ARG A 51 10.33 1.99 7.47
C ARG A 51 11.45 2.47 6.53
N VAL A 52 12.62 1.83 6.63
CA VAL A 52 13.77 2.06 5.76
C VAL A 52 13.68 1.22 4.47
N ALA A 53 13.03 0.05 4.50
CA ALA A 53 12.92 -0.88 3.37
C ALA A 53 11.64 -0.71 2.50
N SER A 54 10.52 -0.27 3.07
CA SER A 54 9.23 0.04 2.40
C SER A 54 9.23 1.40 1.70
N GLN A 55 10.37 2.09 1.76
CA GLN A 55 10.81 2.96 0.68
C GLN A 55 11.15 2.15 -0.60
N HIS A 56 10.75 0.89 -0.74
CA HIS A 56 10.83 0.08 -1.96
C HIS A 56 9.45 -0.57 -2.19
N SER A 57 9.00 -0.69 -3.46
CA SER A 57 7.58 -0.89 -3.79
C SER A 57 7.05 -2.25 -3.36
N VAL A 58 5.72 -2.45 -3.31
CA VAL A 58 5.11 -3.76 -3.02
C VAL A 58 5.38 -4.78 -4.14
N ALA A 59 5.31 -4.36 -5.40
CA ALA A 59 5.87 -5.14 -6.51
C ALA A 59 7.37 -5.36 -6.31
N GLY A 60 8.05 -4.33 -5.80
CA GLY A 60 9.42 -4.38 -5.33
C GLY A 60 9.64 -5.40 -4.22
N PHE A 61 8.71 -5.69 -3.32
CA PHE A 61 8.87 -6.68 -2.26
C PHE A 61 8.77 -8.11 -2.80
N LEU A 62 7.86 -8.38 -3.74
CA LEU A 62 7.84 -9.67 -4.46
C LEU A 62 9.11 -9.84 -5.31
N VAL A 63 9.53 -8.80 -6.04
CA VAL A 63 10.75 -8.83 -6.86
C VAL A 63 12.01 -8.85 -5.99
N HIS A 64 12.02 -8.20 -4.81
CA HIS A 64 13.12 -8.17 -3.85
C HIS A 64 13.21 -9.47 -3.08
N ALA A 65 12.11 -10.11 -2.69
CA ALA A 65 12.14 -11.45 -2.13
C ALA A 65 12.76 -12.46 -3.12
N VAL A 66 12.50 -12.29 -4.42
CA VAL A 66 13.10 -13.11 -5.49
C VAL A 66 14.55 -12.68 -5.78
N ALA A 67 14.86 -11.39 -5.76
CA ALA A 67 16.19 -10.83 -6.05
C ALA A 67 17.18 -10.95 -4.88
N SER A 68 16.72 -10.98 -3.63
CA SER A 68 17.51 -11.28 -2.43
C SER A 68 17.94 -12.74 -2.40
N LYS A 69 17.22 -13.61 -3.12
CA LYS A 69 17.67 -14.98 -3.46
C LYS A 69 18.75 -15.01 -4.56
N MET A 70 18.96 -13.90 -5.28
CA MET A 70 19.89 -13.74 -6.41
C MET A 70 20.94 -12.61 -6.23
N GLY A 71 21.04 -12.00 -5.04
CA GLY A 71 22.14 -11.10 -4.65
C GLY A 71 22.18 -9.72 -5.30
N LYS A 72 21.06 -9.11 -5.71
CA LYS A 72 21.08 -7.76 -6.34
C LYS A 72 20.06 -6.79 -5.73
N PRO A 73 20.49 -5.71 -5.05
CA PRO A 73 19.58 -4.66 -4.56
C PRO A 73 19.35 -3.62 -5.66
N SER A 74 18.09 -3.39 -6.04
CA SER A 74 17.68 -2.21 -6.82
C SER A 74 17.03 -1.21 -5.88
N SER A 75 17.65 -0.03 -5.75
CA SER A 75 17.39 0.98 -4.73
C SER A 75 16.65 2.20 -5.30
N GLU A 76 15.40 2.06 -5.70
CA GLU A 76 14.58 3.25 -6.01
C GLU A 76 13.28 3.27 -5.20
N GLU A 77 13.00 4.47 -4.70
CA GLU A 77 11.87 4.79 -3.84
C GLU A 77 10.60 4.90 -4.69
N PRO A 78 9.52 4.16 -4.40
CA PRO A 78 8.30 4.27 -5.17
C PRO A 78 7.62 5.55 -4.74
N LEU A 79 7.84 6.59 -5.53
CA LEU A 79 7.29 7.94 -5.37
C LEU A 79 5.75 7.99 -5.27
N HIS A 80 5.06 6.87 -5.48
CA HIS A 80 3.59 6.78 -5.53
C HIS A 80 2.94 6.25 -4.24
N LEU A 81 3.70 5.85 -3.22
CA LEU A 81 3.12 5.29 -1.99
C LEU A 81 2.74 6.39 -1.00
N ILE A 82 1.51 6.32 -0.49
CA ILE A 82 0.98 7.28 0.47
C ILE A 82 1.17 6.71 1.89
N PRO A 83 1.75 7.49 2.82
CA PRO A 83 2.16 6.97 4.13
C PRO A 83 0.99 6.71 5.10
N SER A 84 -0.15 7.38 4.91
CA SER A 84 -1.36 7.23 5.73
C SER A 84 -2.59 7.06 4.83
N ALA A 85 -3.54 6.19 5.19
CA ALA A 85 -4.80 6.04 4.45
C ALA A 85 -5.94 5.51 5.34
N ARG A 86 -7.18 5.91 5.04
CA ARG A 86 -8.40 5.20 5.49
C ARG A 86 -8.79 4.30 4.33
N LEU A 87 -8.44 3.04 4.41
CA LEU A 87 -8.62 2.09 3.31
C LEU A 87 -9.93 1.34 3.48
N THR A 88 -10.85 1.51 2.55
CA THR A 88 -12.10 0.74 2.45
C THR A 88 -11.95 -0.26 1.31
N VAL A 89 -11.87 -1.54 1.63
CA VAL A 89 -11.71 -2.64 0.69
C VAL A 89 -13.08 -3.24 0.36
N ASN A 90 -13.41 -3.31 -0.92
CA ASN A 90 -14.54 -4.09 -1.40
C ASN A 90 -14.17 -5.57 -1.51
N LEU A 91 -14.84 -6.40 -0.71
CA LEU A 91 -14.70 -7.85 -0.61
C LEU A 91 -15.82 -8.61 -1.35
N SER A 92 -16.72 -7.89 -2.02
CA SER A 92 -17.83 -8.51 -2.75
C SER A 92 -17.30 -9.46 -3.83
N PRO A 93 -17.90 -10.66 -4.00
CA PRO A 93 -17.49 -11.58 -5.05
C PRO A 93 -17.65 -10.93 -6.44
N GLY A 94 -16.55 -10.79 -7.19
CA GLY A 94 -16.54 -10.14 -8.49
C GLY A 94 -15.48 -10.71 -9.42
N ARG A 95 -15.73 -10.66 -10.75
CA ARG A 95 -14.71 -11.04 -11.74
C ARG A 95 -13.74 -9.87 -11.95
N ARG A 96 -12.46 -10.17 -12.17
CA ARG A 96 -11.43 -9.17 -12.51
C ARG A 96 -11.80 -8.29 -13.72
N ARG A 97 -12.59 -8.82 -14.66
CA ARG A 97 -13.05 -8.06 -15.83
C ARG A 97 -14.04 -6.94 -15.50
N ASP A 98 -14.66 -7.00 -14.33
CA ASP A 98 -15.61 -6.00 -13.84
C ASP A 98 -14.95 -5.01 -12.87
N ALA A 99 -13.62 -5.14 -12.62
CA ALA A 99 -12.79 -4.35 -11.71
C ALA A 99 -13.01 -2.83 -11.79
N HIS A 100 -13.32 -2.36 -12.99
CA HIS A 100 -13.47 -0.94 -13.31
C HIS A 100 -14.94 -0.49 -13.47
N GLY A 101 -15.91 -1.40 -13.34
CA GLY A 101 -17.32 -1.09 -13.49
C GLY A 101 -17.89 -0.39 -12.26
N ILE A 102 -18.76 0.61 -12.46
CA ILE A 102 -19.37 1.38 -11.36
C ILE A 102 -20.03 0.51 -10.28
N LYS A 103 -20.56 -0.67 -10.64
CA LYS A 103 -21.16 -1.64 -9.72
C LYS A 103 -20.21 -2.14 -8.63
N GLN A 104 -18.90 -2.09 -8.88
CA GLN A 104 -17.91 -2.45 -7.88
C GLN A 104 -17.60 -1.33 -6.89
N TRP A 105 -18.02 -0.10 -7.19
CA TRP A 105 -17.78 1.09 -6.37
C TRP A 105 -19.08 1.58 -5.72
N TRP A 106 -20.22 1.14 -6.24
CA TRP A 106 -21.54 1.59 -5.84
C TRP A 106 -22.57 0.46 -5.98
N GLY A 107 -23.12 0.03 -4.84
CA GLY A 107 -24.14 -1.02 -4.74
C GLY A 107 -24.63 -1.17 -3.29
N SER A 108 -25.86 -1.63 -3.10
CA SER A 108 -26.44 -1.88 -1.76
C SER A 108 -25.97 -3.19 -1.14
N ASP A 109 -25.43 -4.08 -1.95
CA ASP A 109 -24.97 -5.43 -1.62
C ASP A 109 -23.44 -5.50 -1.46
N LEU A 110 -22.76 -4.35 -1.39
CA LEU A 110 -21.32 -4.32 -1.25
C LEU A 110 -20.87 -4.79 0.14
N LEU A 111 -19.99 -5.79 0.16
CA LEU A 111 -19.25 -6.22 1.34
C LEU A 111 -18.00 -5.36 1.49
N LEU A 112 -17.99 -4.46 2.47
CA LEU A 112 -16.91 -3.48 2.66
C LEU A 112 -16.22 -3.69 4.00
N GLU A 113 -14.89 -3.70 3.99
CA GLU A 113 -14.05 -3.68 5.19
C GLU A 113 -13.28 -2.36 5.24
N SER A 114 -13.18 -1.72 6.41
CA SER A 114 -12.49 -0.43 6.54
C SER A 114 -11.41 -0.46 7.61
N ASN A 115 -10.18 -0.20 7.20
CA ASN A 115 -9.00 -0.16 8.06
C ASN A 115 -8.33 1.22 8.01
N VAL A 116 -7.59 1.53 9.08
CA VAL A 116 -6.90 2.80 9.28
C VAL A 116 -5.41 2.55 9.36
N TYR A 117 -4.68 3.09 8.39
CA TYR A 117 -3.22 3.05 8.35
C TYR A 117 -2.71 4.47 8.60
N LYS A 118 -1.91 4.65 9.65
CA LYS A 118 -1.30 5.94 10.00
C LYS A 118 0.21 5.83 9.95
N TYR A 119 0.85 6.83 9.39
CA TYR A 119 2.27 7.05 9.58
C TYR A 119 2.50 7.66 10.98
N MET A 120 3.39 7.06 11.78
CA MET A 120 3.79 7.53 13.11
C MET A 120 5.13 8.24 13.06
#